data_AF-A0A2V3Y1P0-F1
#
_entry.id   AF-A0A2V3Y1P0-F1
#
_cell.length_a   1.000
_cell.length_b   1.000
_cell.length_c   1.000
_cell.angle_alpha   90.00
_cell.angle_beta   90.00
_cell.angle_gamma   90.00
#
_symmetry.space_group_name_H-M   'P 1'
#
loop_
_entity.id
_entity.type
_entity.pdbx_description
1 polymer ?
#
loop_
_entity_poly.entity_id
_entity_poly.type
_entity_poly.pdbx_seq_one_letter_code
_entity_poly.pdbx_strand_id
1 'polypeptide(L)'
;MQGLMIYENPVIRLGFTTIMKTEFDVDIDYTDRNVVLRAANALIPYESVEAFLLDTGWDRDNPECSSEEYLVGHRICRWIDGKFVYFSRLLWEGIS
;
A
#
# COMPACT_ATOMS: atom_id res chain seq x y z
N MET A 1 9.03 9.73 7.20
CA MET A 1 10.45 9.36 7.00
C MET A 1 10.66 8.14 6.09
N GLN A 2 9.67 7.25 5.89
CA GLN A 2 9.84 6.04 5.05
C GLN A 2 10.05 6.30 3.55
N GLY A 3 9.49 7.37 2.96
CA GLY A 3 9.62 7.63 1.51
C GLY A 3 10.97 8.20 1.03
N LEU A 4 11.82 8.74 1.92
CA LEU A 4 13.06 9.42 1.52
C LEU A 4 14.09 8.47 0.88
N MET A 5 14.22 7.24 1.38
CA MET A 5 15.15 6.24 0.83
C MET A 5 14.72 5.70 -0.55
N ILE A 6 13.43 5.75 -0.87
CA ILE A 6 12.91 5.23 -2.14
C ILE A 6 13.29 6.14 -3.30
N TYR A 7 13.21 7.46 -3.12
CA TYR A 7 13.47 8.38 -4.23
C TYR A 7 14.96 8.54 -4.54
N GLU A 8 15.83 8.46 -3.52
CA GLU A 8 17.26 8.75 -3.65
C GLU A 8 18.06 7.64 -4.36
N ASN A 9 17.53 6.41 -4.39
CA ASN A 9 18.17 5.29 -5.07
C ASN A 9 17.34 4.82 -6.28
N PRO A 10 17.85 4.97 -7.51
CA PRO A 10 17.11 4.58 -8.73
C PRO A 10 16.68 3.10 -8.76
N VAL A 11 17.47 2.19 -8.20
CA VAL A 11 17.13 0.75 -8.15
C VAL A 11 15.96 0.51 -7.21
N ILE A 12 16.00 1.11 -6.01
CA ILE A 12 14.90 1.03 -5.05
C ILE A 12 13.63 1.62 -5.65
N ARG A 13 13.75 2.74 -6.36
CA ARG A 13 12.61 3.39 -7.02
C ARG A 13 11.97 2.54 -8.11
N LEU A 14 12.78 1.90 -8.97
CA LEU A 14 12.29 0.99 -10.01
C LEU A 14 11.63 -0.26 -9.43
N GLY A 15 12.22 -0.83 -8.37
CA GLY A 15 11.63 -1.94 -7.63
C GLY A 15 10.29 -1.55 -7.02
N PHE A 16 10.24 -0.38 -6.37
CA PHE A 16 9.03 0.17 -5.78
C PHE A 16 7.91 0.35 -6.81
N THR A 17 8.19 0.95 -7.97
CA THR A 17 7.16 1.12 -9.01
C THR A 17 6.70 -0.21 -9.60
N THR A 18 7.59 -1.19 -9.69
CA THR A 18 7.22 -2.55 -10.11
C THR A 18 6.22 -3.15 -9.12
N ILE A 19 6.50 -3.08 -7.82
CA ILE A 19 5.60 -3.55 -6.75
C ILE A 19 4.25 -2.84 -6.82
N MET A 20 4.24 -1.51 -6.95
CA MET A 20 3.00 -0.74 -7.05
C MET A 20 2.13 -1.19 -8.23
N LYS A 21 2.77 -1.46 -9.38
CA LYS A 21 2.07 -1.92 -10.57
C LYS A 21 1.58 -3.36 -10.45
N THR A 22 2.41 -4.28 -9.97
CA THR A 22 2.06 -5.72 -9.92
C THR A 22 1.08 -6.03 -8.81
N GLU A 23 1.30 -5.47 -7.63
CA GLU A 23 0.56 -5.82 -6.42
C GLU A 23 -0.73 -5.00 -6.30
N PHE A 24 -0.70 -3.71 -6.64
CA PHE A 24 -1.80 -2.78 -6.40
C PHE A 24 -2.43 -2.18 -7.67
N ASP A 25 -1.88 -2.50 -8.85
CA ASP A 25 -2.29 -1.94 -10.15
C ASP A 25 -2.25 -0.41 -10.21
N VAL A 26 -1.23 0.16 -9.58
CA VAL A 26 -0.99 1.60 -9.60
C VAL A 26 0.24 1.89 -10.42
N ASP A 27 0.06 2.65 -11.50
CA ASP A 27 1.18 3.16 -12.29
C ASP A 27 1.74 4.42 -11.62
N ILE A 28 3.05 4.41 -11.35
CA ILE A 28 3.74 5.48 -10.65
C ILE A 28 4.74 6.10 -11.61
N ASP A 29 4.56 7.39 -11.89
CA ASP A 29 5.61 8.18 -12.53
C ASP A 29 6.79 8.33 -11.55
N TYR A 30 7.79 7.48 -11.72
CA TYR A 30 8.97 7.46 -10.88
C TYR A 30 9.90 8.67 -11.08
N THR A 31 9.65 9.50 -12.09
CA THR A 31 10.41 10.73 -12.30
C THR A 31 9.88 11.88 -11.42
N ASP A 32 8.61 11.81 -11.01
CA ASP A 32 8.01 12.76 -10.08
C ASP A 32 8.22 12.33 -8.62
N ARG A 33 9.06 13.08 -7.92
CA ARG A 33 9.35 12.88 -6.50
C ARG A 33 8.11 12.89 -5.61
N ASN A 34 7.17 13.80 -5.87
CA ASN A 34 5.99 13.95 -5.02
C ASN A 34 5.03 12.76 -5.19
N VAL A 35 4.92 12.25 -6.41
CA VAL A 35 4.13 11.05 -6.72
C VAL A 35 4.71 9.83 -6.00
N VAL A 36 6.03 9.61 -6.10
CA VAL A 36 6.71 8.51 -5.39
C VAL A 36 6.54 8.62 -3.87
N LEU A 37 6.74 9.81 -3.30
CA LEU A 37 6.60 10.02 -1.86
C LEU A 37 5.16 9.80 -1.38
N ARG A 38 4.17 10.24 -2.17
CA ARG A 38 2.75 10.06 -1.84
C ARG A 38 2.37 8.58 -1.87
N ALA A 39 2.77 7.85 -2.90
CA ALA A 39 2.54 6.41 -2.98
C ALA A 39 3.20 5.67 -1.83
N ALA A 40 4.45 6.02 -1.49
CA ALA A 40 5.16 5.43 -0.36
C ALA A 40 4.46 5.68 0.98
N ASN A 41 3.94 6.90 1.21
CA ASN A 41 3.20 7.23 2.43
C ASN A 41 1.81 6.58 2.49
N ALA A 42 1.25 6.17 1.35
CA ALA A 42 -0.03 5.48 1.27
C ALA A 42 0.08 3.97 1.54
N LEU A 43 1.30 3.40 1.61
CA LEU A 43 1.51 2.01 2.00
C LEU A 43 1.70 1.91 3.51
N ILE A 44 0.90 1.06 4.14
CA ILE A 44 0.93 0.85 5.58
C ILE A 44 1.11 -0.65 5.83
N PRO A 45 2.27 -1.09 6.35
CA PRO A 45 2.51 -2.49 6.66
C PRO A 45 1.91 -2.87 8.01
N TYR A 46 1.29 -4.04 8.06
CA TYR A 46 0.79 -4.68 9.28
C TYR A 46 1.44 -6.05 9.47
N GLU A 47 1.52 -6.50 10.71
CA GLU A 47 2.08 -7.82 11.06
C GLU A 47 1.17 -8.98 10.66
N SER A 48 -0.15 -8.75 10.59
CA SER A 48 -1.15 -9.75 10.20
C SER A 48 -2.44 -9.10 9.70
N VAL A 49 -3.37 -9.93 9.23
CA VAL A 49 -4.73 -9.51 8.86
C VAL A 49 -5.45 -8.95 10.08
N GLU A 50 -5.35 -9.61 11.23
CA GLU A 50 -5.98 -9.15 12.49
C GLU A 50 -5.45 -7.80 12.94
N ALA A 51 -4.13 -7.57 12.80
CA ALA A 51 -3.53 -6.28 13.13
C ALA A 51 -4.08 -5.15 12.23
N PHE A 52 -4.25 -5.43 10.93
CA PHE A 52 -4.89 -4.49 10.00
C PHE A 52 -6.35 -4.21 10.38
N LEU A 53 -7.15 -5.24 10.62
CA LEU A 53 -8.57 -5.08 10.96
C LEU A 53 -8.75 -4.29 12.27
N LEU A 54 -7.94 -4.60 13.28
CA LEU A 54 -7.99 -3.92 14.58
C LEU A 54 -7.60 -2.45 14.48
N ASP A 55 -6.54 -2.12 13.75
CA ASP A 55 -6.04 -0.74 13.64
C ASP A 55 -6.98 0.13 12.80
N THR A 56 -7.49 -0.42 11.69
CA THR A 56 -8.31 0.33 10.73
C THR A 56 -9.80 0.32 11.06
N GLY A 57 -10.28 -0.68 11.81
CA GLY A 57 -11.72 -0.93 11.99
C GLY A 57 -12.43 -1.36 10.71
N TRP A 58 -11.70 -1.86 9.71
CA TRP A 58 -12.25 -2.20 8.39
C TRP A 58 -13.40 -3.19 8.46
N ASP A 59 -13.30 -4.21 9.32
CA ASP A 59 -14.32 -5.23 9.53
C ASP A 59 -15.61 -4.69 10.15
N ARG A 60 -15.51 -3.66 10.99
CA ARG A 60 -16.69 -2.98 11.55
C ARG A 60 -17.44 -2.22 10.45
N ASP A 61 -16.69 -1.56 9.56
CA ASP A 61 -17.25 -0.68 8.56
C ASP A 61 -17.67 -1.46 7.28
N ASN A 62 -17.01 -2.60 7.00
CA ASN A 62 -17.20 -3.43 5.80
C ASN A 62 -17.18 -4.94 6.17
N PRO A 63 -18.14 -5.44 6.96
CA PRO A 63 -18.09 -6.79 7.54
C PRO A 63 -18.01 -7.92 6.51
N GLU A 64 -18.68 -7.77 5.36
CA GLU A 64 -18.65 -8.72 4.24
C GLU A 64 -17.36 -8.67 3.40
N CYS A 65 -16.53 -7.64 3.62
CA CYS A 65 -15.29 -7.38 2.87
C CYS A 65 -14.03 -7.55 3.74
N SER A 66 -14.12 -8.31 4.83
CA SER A 66 -13.08 -8.39 5.86
C SER A 66 -12.17 -9.63 5.79
N SER A 67 -12.54 -10.64 4.98
CA SER A 67 -11.73 -11.86 4.86
C SER A 67 -10.40 -11.58 4.14
N GLU A 68 -9.36 -12.34 4.49
CA GLU A 68 -8.06 -12.23 3.83
C GLU A 68 -8.18 -12.45 2.31
N GLU A 69 -8.95 -13.45 1.89
CA GLU A 69 -9.17 -13.76 0.48
C GLU A 69 -9.86 -12.60 -0.25
N TYR A 70 -10.75 -11.87 0.42
CA TYR A 70 -11.37 -10.69 -0.17
C TYR A 70 -10.36 -9.55 -0.29
N LEU A 71 -9.68 -9.21 0.80
CA LEU A 71 -8.70 -8.11 0.86
C LEU A 71 -7.56 -8.32 -0.16
N VAL A 72 -7.07 -9.55 -0.27
CA VAL A 72 -6.06 -9.95 -1.25
C VAL A 72 -6.67 -10.11 -2.64
N GLY A 73 -7.83 -10.73 -2.79
CA GLY A 73 -8.48 -10.88 -4.10
C GLY A 73 -8.70 -9.53 -4.81
N HIS A 74 -9.05 -8.50 -4.05
CA HIS A 74 -9.39 -7.17 -4.57
C HIS A 74 -8.25 -6.15 -4.52
N ARG A 75 -7.00 -6.58 -4.25
CA ARG A 75 -5.82 -5.68 -4.21
C ARG A 75 -5.94 -4.54 -3.18
N ILE A 76 -6.73 -4.75 -2.12
CA ILE A 76 -6.84 -3.80 -1.00
C ILE A 76 -5.59 -3.93 -0.12
N CYS A 77 -5.23 -5.19 0.21
CA CYS A 77 -4.02 -5.55 0.92
C CYS A 77 -3.23 -6.61 0.16
N ARG A 78 -1.92 -6.69 0.41
CA ARG A 78 -0.98 -7.61 -0.26
C ARG A 78 0.04 -8.15 0.74
N TRP A 79 0.36 -9.43 0.63
CA TRP A 79 1.51 -10.00 1.33
C TRP A 79 2.78 -9.68 0.56
N ILE A 80 3.66 -8.89 1.18
CA ILE A 80 4.95 -8.49 0.61
C ILE A 80 6.00 -8.73 1.68
N ASP A 81 6.96 -9.61 1.39
CA ASP A 81 8.05 -9.96 2.30
C ASP A 81 7.59 -10.32 3.73
N GLY A 82 6.51 -11.10 3.82
CA GLY A 82 5.95 -11.54 5.10
C GLY A 82 5.17 -10.47 5.88
N LYS A 83 4.93 -9.28 5.29
CA LYS A 83 4.07 -8.22 5.86
C LYS A 83 2.75 -8.12 5.11
N PHE A 84 1.67 -7.84 5.83
CA PHE A 84 0.37 -7.56 5.24
C PHE A 84 0.25 -6.07 4.95
N VAL A 85 0.49 -5.68 3.71
CA VAL A 85 0.61 -4.27 3.31
C VAL A 85 -0.71 -3.78 2.74
N TYR A 86 -1.30 -2.78 3.39
CA TYR A 86 -2.45 -2.05 2.89
C TYR A 86 -2.01 -0.87 2.03
N PHE A 87 -2.72 -0.62 0.93
CA PHE A 87 -2.55 0.60 0.14
C PHE A 87 -3.76 1.52 0.30
N SER A 88 -3.58 2.65 0.98
CA SER A 88 -4.62 3.65 1.17
C SER A 88 -4.86 4.47 -0.09
N ARG A 89 -5.95 4.15 -0.80
CA ARG A 89 -6.41 4.94 -1.97
C ARG A 89 -6.72 6.38 -1.61
N LEU A 90 -7.24 6.64 -0.41
CA LEU A 90 -7.54 8.00 0.07
C LEU A 90 -6.26 8.85 0.19
N LEU A 91 -5.22 8.32 0.84
CA LEU A 91 -3.93 9.02 0.94
C LEU A 91 -3.27 9.21 -0.43
N TRP A 92 -3.41 8.23 -1.32
CA TRP A 92 -2.91 8.31 -2.68
C TRP A 92 -3.62 9.38 -3.51
N GLU A 93 -4.95 9.46 -3.44
CA GLU A 93 -5.77 10.44 -4.16
C GLU A 93 -5.73 11.83 -3.51
N GLY A 94 -5.19 11.92 -2.28
CA GLY A 94 -5.10 13.16 -1.52
C GLY A 94 -6.43 13.61 -0.93
N ILE A 95 -7.32 12.66 -0.63
CA ILE A 95 -8.62 12.91 -0.01
C ILE A 95 -8.44 12.81 1.52
N SER A 96 -8.69 13.91 2.23
CA SER A 96 -8.66 14.00 3.70
C SER A 96 -10.05 14.21 4.27
#